data_AF-A0A523MH69-F1
#
_entry.id   AF-A0A523MH69-F1
#
_cell.length_a   1.000
_cell.length_b   1.000
_cell.length_c   1.000
_cell.angle_alpha   90.00
_cell.angle_beta   90.00
_cell.angle_gamma   90.00
#
_symmetry.space_group_name_H-M   'P 1'
#
loop_
_entity.id
_entity.type
_entity.pdbx_description
1 polymer ?
#
loop_
_entity_poly.entity_id
_entity_poly.type
_entity_poly.pdbx_seq_one_letter_code
_entity_poly.pdbx_strand_id
1 'polypeptide(L)'
;MIKLDILQPGGVVTFCNTLRVGTDVPVTGASASGRVRWIGVQCVASGDVMNFLRFCLCLIGWLAILPVCAGGPPESASVAVFGTDPDLSAGATALRLGDFETGIRLTLLGLKHAPSPRNRASGFSNLCAGYVGAHQYDKAIEACDAALKISRNNWHIYNNRALALLGLGRVAEARRDHATGLVLKPAAATLEQVGSLIDARAAEGVLAGVGAAESAAAAE
;
A
#
# COMPACT_ATOMS: atom_id res chain seq x y z
N MET A 1 28.84 18.81 7.88
CA MET A 1 29.99 18.96 6.96
C MET A 1 30.74 17.64 6.96
N ILE A 2 30.98 17.09 5.77
CA ILE A 2 31.40 15.71 5.46
C ILE A 2 32.92 15.58 5.53
N LYS A 3 33.44 14.48 6.11
CA LYS A 3 34.49 13.55 5.58
C LYS A 3 35.13 12.77 6.75
N LEU A 4 35.00 11.44 6.82
CA LEU A 4 35.67 10.37 6.04
C LEU A 4 37.12 10.16 6.50
N ASP A 5 37.44 8.98 7.03
CA ASP A 5 38.51 8.16 6.46
C ASP A 5 38.34 6.68 6.86
N ILE A 6 38.43 5.84 5.82
CA ILE A 6 38.38 4.38 5.82
C ILE A 6 39.83 3.88 5.77
N LEU A 7 40.04 2.64 6.21
CA LEU A 7 41.14 1.70 5.91
C LEU A 7 42.40 1.76 6.79
N GLN A 8 42.67 0.68 7.53
CA GLN A 8 43.67 -0.32 7.14
C GLN A 8 43.46 -1.66 7.90
N PRO A 9 43.97 -2.79 7.39
CA PRO A 9 43.52 -4.15 7.67
C PRO A 9 44.37 -4.87 8.73
N GLY A 10 43.72 -5.65 9.58
CA GLY A 10 44.41 -6.46 10.59
C GLY A 10 43.40 -6.94 11.61
N GLY A 11 43.05 -8.21 11.53
CA GLY A 11 41.88 -8.76 12.21
C GLY A 11 41.96 -8.71 13.73
N VAL A 12 40.81 -8.45 14.35
CA VAL A 12 40.18 -9.30 15.37
C VAL A 12 38.67 -9.07 15.22
N VAL A 13 37.88 -10.13 15.07
CA VAL A 13 36.41 -9.98 15.04
C VAL A 13 35.92 -9.80 16.48
N THR A 14 35.67 -8.56 16.86
CA THR A 14 35.10 -8.23 18.16
C THR A 14 33.60 -8.53 18.15
N PHE A 15 33.21 -9.73 18.58
CA PHE A 15 31.81 -10.03 18.86
C PHE A 15 31.44 -9.49 20.24
N CYS A 16 30.66 -8.41 20.29
CA CYS A 16 30.06 -7.89 21.51
C CYS A 16 28.63 -8.44 21.60
N ASN A 17 28.37 -9.45 22.42
CA ASN A 17 27.02 -10.02 22.52
C ASN A 17 26.53 -10.32 23.94
N THR A 18 26.82 -9.44 24.90
CA THR A 18 26.09 -9.50 26.18
C THR A 18 25.72 -8.11 26.67
N LEU A 19 24.43 -7.78 26.58
CA LEU A 19 23.83 -6.60 27.23
C LEU A 19 23.41 -7.04 28.63
N ARG A 20 24.14 -6.64 29.67
CA ARG A 20 23.70 -6.81 31.06
C ARG A 20 23.13 -5.50 31.58
N VAL A 21 21.88 -5.55 32.04
CA VAL A 21 21.20 -4.43 32.70
C VAL A 21 21.54 -4.51 34.18
N GLY A 22 22.31 -3.55 34.69
CA GLY A 22 22.55 -3.40 36.14
C GLY A 22 21.34 -2.79 36.84
N THR A 23 21.12 -3.18 38.10
CA THR A 23 20.01 -2.70 38.95
C THR A 23 20.25 -1.27 39.45
N ASP A 24 19.13 -0.56 39.68
CA ASP A 24 19.04 0.85 40.07
C ASP A 24 19.91 1.22 41.29
N VAL A 25 20.67 2.33 41.20
CA VAL A 25 21.32 2.97 42.35
C VAL A 25 20.61 4.31 42.63
N PRO A 26 20.18 4.61 43.88
CA PRO A 26 19.53 5.87 44.20
C PRO A 26 20.54 7.01 44.33
N VAL A 27 20.23 8.15 43.71
CA VAL A 27 21.01 9.40 43.83
C VAL A 27 20.37 10.24 44.93
N THR A 28 21.07 10.48 46.04
CA THR A 28 20.63 11.44 47.06
C THR A 28 21.17 12.83 46.74
N GLY A 29 20.29 13.73 46.30
CA GLY A 29 20.56 15.14 46.09
C GLY A 29 19.24 15.91 46.00
N ALA A 30 19.16 17.05 46.69
CA ALA A 30 17.92 17.75 47.00
C ALA A 30 17.08 18.12 45.77
N SER A 31 15.79 17.77 45.84
CA SER A 31 14.69 18.20 44.96
C SER A 31 14.72 17.74 43.48
N ALA A 32 14.74 16.43 43.24
CA ALA A 32 13.94 15.75 42.21
C ALA A 32 14.30 14.25 42.17
N SER A 33 13.33 13.36 42.34
CA SER A 33 13.52 11.92 42.21
C SER A 33 13.57 11.49 40.73
N GLY A 34 14.77 11.25 40.19
CA GLY A 34 14.96 10.70 38.85
C GLY A 34 15.94 9.53 38.83
N ARG A 35 15.65 8.48 38.05
CA ARG A 35 16.54 7.33 37.79
C ARG A 35 17.29 7.53 36.49
N VAL A 36 18.62 7.32 36.48
CA VAL A 36 19.45 7.38 35.27
C VAL A 36 20.02 5.99 34.98
N ARG A 37 19.74 5.45 33.79
CA ARG A 37 20.21 4.15 33.33
C ARG A 37 21.50 4.35 32.53
N TRP A 38 22.64 3.94 33.10
CA TRP A 38 23.91 3.92 32.37
C TRP A 38 24.05 2.63 31.57
N ILE A 39 24.49 2.73 30.31
CA ILE A 39 24.91 1.60 29.49
C ILE A 39 26.41 1.79 29.24
N GLY A 40 27.24 1.07 29.99
CA GLY A 40 28.68 1.00 29.77
C GLY A 40 29.06 -0.38 29.24
N VAL A 41 29.84 -0.42 28.15
CA VAL A 41 30.43 -1.65 27.61
C VAL A 41 31.85 -1.74 28.13
N GLN A 42 32.19 -2.84 28.82
CA GLN A 42 33.54 -3.10 29.28
C GLN A 42 34.10 -4.31 28.53
N CYS A 43 35.23 -4.10 27.84
CA CYS A 43 35.93 -5.15 27.11
C CYS A 43 36.79 -5.96 28.07
N VAL A 44 36.55 -7.28 28.14
CA VAL A 44 37.49 -8.22 28.77
C VAL A 44 38.19 -8.98 27.65
N ALA A 45 39.51 -8.81 27.58
CA ALA A 45 40.37 -9.64 26.74
C ALA A 45 40.71 -10.92 27.52
N SER A 46 40.37 -12.08 26.99
CA SER A 46 40.78 -13.36 27.55
C SER A 46 41.25 -14.28 26.44
N GLY A 47 42.58 -14.41 26.35
CA GLY A 47 43.20 -15.51 25.63
C GLY A 47 43.24 -16.72 26.55
N ASP A 48 42.44 -17.75 26.27
CA ASP A 48 42.64 -19.09 26.83
C ASP A 48 41.90 -20.14 25.98
N VAL A 49 42.69 -20.91 25.23
CA VAL A 49 42.25 -21.92 24.24
C VAL A 49 41.39 -23.03 24.88
N MET A 50 41.53 -23.24 26.20
CA MET A 50 40.77 -24.27 26.94
C MET A 50 39.28 -23.95 27.11
N ASN A 51 38.90 -22.67 27.05
CA ASN A 51 37.51 -22.25 27.26
C ASN A 51 36.64 -22.42 25.99
N PHE A 52 37.29 -22.48 24.82
CA PHE A 52 36.63 -22.70 23.53
C PHE A 52 36.10 -24.14 23.38
N LEU A 53 36.86 -25.12 23.88
CA LEU A 53 36.46 -26.55 23.85
C LEU A 53 35.27 -26.82 24.78
N ARG A 54 35.19 -26.11 25.91
CA ARG A 54 34.02 -26.15 26.81
C ARG A 54 32.78 -25.48 26.17
N PHE A 55 32.97 -24.41 25.42
CA PHE A 55 31.88 -23.74 24.68
C PHE A 55 31.30 -24.61 23.55
N CYS A 56 32.15 -25.33 22.80
CA CYS A 56 31.69 -26.23 21.73
C CYS A 56 30.86 -27.42 22.26
N LEU A 57 31.22 -27.97 23.42
CA LEU A 57 30.47 -29.10 24.02
C LEU A 57 29.11 -28.66 24.59
N CYS A 58 28.98 -27.42 25.07
CA CYS A 58 27.69 -26.88 25.53
C CYS A 58 26.73 -26.55 24.36
N LEU A 59 27.25 -26.15 23.19
CA LEU A 59 26.41 -25.90 22.00
C LEU A 59 25.82 -27.18 21.40
N ILE A 60 26.53 -28.31 21.47
CA ILE A 60 26.02 -29.61 21.02
C ILE A 60 24.95 -30.15 21.98
N GLY A 61 25.08 -29.86 23.28
CA GLY A 61 24.08 -30.25 24.29
C GLY A 61 22.77 -29.44 24.24
N TRP A 62 22.80 -28.20 23.72
CA TRP A 62 21.61 -27.35 23.64
C TRP A 62 20.77 -27.58 22.37
N LEU A 63 21.35 -28.20 21.34
CA LEU A 63 20.67 -28.60 20.10
C LEU A 63 19.86 -29.90 20.22
N ALA A 64 19.97 -30.63 21.33
CA ALA A 64 19.31 -31.92 21.53
C ALA A 64 17.98 -31.85 22.32
N ILE A 65 17.46 -30.65 22.62
CA ILE A 65 16.13 -30.45 23.21
C ILE A 65 15.37 -29.38 22.42
N LEU A 66 15.11 -29.66 21.14
CA LEU A 66 13.99 -29.03 20.46
C LEU A 66 12.76 -29.91 20.68
N PRO A 67 11.66 -29.39 21.24
CA PRO A 67 10.39 -30.09 21.13
C PRO A 67 10.04 -30.10 19.64
N VAL A 68 9.87 -31.31 19.09
CA VAL A 68 9.21 -31.51 17.80
C VAL A 68 7.75 -31.05 17.99
N CYS A 69 7.51 -29.75 17.78
CA CYS A 69 6.17 -29.24 17.59
C CYS A 69 5.74 -29.68 16.20
N ALA A 70 4.92 -30.73 16.18
CA ALA A 70 4.24 -31.24 15.01
C ALA A 70 3.63 -30.09 14.19
N GLY A 71 3.94 -30.08 12.90
CA GLY A 71 3.20 -29.29 11.93
C GLY A 71 1.76 -29.79 11.87
N GLY A 72 0.85 -29.06 12.52
CA GLY A 72 -0.53 -29.03 12.09
C GLY A 72 -0.64 -28.28 10.76
N PRO A 73 -1.63 -28.59 9.90
CA PRO A 73 -1.88 -27.79 8.70
C PRO A 73 -2.12 -26.33 9.11
N PRO A 74 -1.83 -25.35 8.24
CA PRO A 74 -2.13 -23.96 8.56
C PRO A 74 -3.65 -23.81 8.72
N GLU A 75 -4.14 -23.88 9.96
CA GLU A 75 -5.38 -23.24 10.33
C GLU A 75 -5.18 -21.78 9.97
N SER A 76 -5.95 -21.35 8.98
CA SER A 76 -6.13 -19.97 8.60
C SER A 76 -6.20 -19.13 9.86
N ALA A 77 -5.09 -18.46 10.19
CA ALA A 77 -5.05 -17.46 11.22
C ALA A 77 -5.99 -16.36 10.73
N SER A 78 -7.27 -16.49 11.06
CA SER A 78 -8.24 -15.43 10.99
C SER A 78 -7.77 -14.40 12.01
N VAL A 79 -6.81 -13.58 11.60
CA VAL A 79 -6.56 -12.31 12.26
C VAL A 79 -7.89 -11.60 12.16
N ALA A 80 -8.61 -11.55 13.28
CA ALA A 80 -9.81 -10.76 13.42
C ALA A 80 -9.41 -9.28 13.36
N VAL A 81 -9.07 -8.81 12.16
CA VAL A 81 -8.98 -7.40 11.84
C VAL A 81 -10.40 -6.95 11.59
N PHE A 82 -10.89 -6.07 12.46
CA PHE A 82 -12.17 -5.39 12.39
C PHE A 82 -12.72 -5.19 10.96
N GLY A 83 -13.83 -5.87 10.66
CA GLY A 83 -14.92 -5.41 9.78
C GLY A 83 -14.71 -5.29 8.27
N THR A 84 -13.51 -5.54 7.73
CA THR A 84 -13.28 -5.53 6.28
C THR A 84 -13.31 -6.94 5.72
N ASP A 85 -14.15 -7.16 4.71
CA ASP A 85 -14.18 -8.40 3.95
C ASP A 85 -12.76 -8.72 3.40
N PRO A 86 -12.19 -9.90 3.72
CA PRO A 86 -10.79 -10.21 3.40
C PRO A 86 -10.55 -10.21 1.88
N ASP A 87 -11.52 -10.65 1.09
CA ASP A 87 -11.42 -10.69 -0.36
C ASP A 87 -11.49 -9.28 -0.95
N LEU A 88 -12.35 -8.40 -0.42
CA LEU A 88 -12.39 -7.00 -0.85
C LEU A 88 -11.09 -6.25 -0.52
N SER A 89 -10.47 -6.54 0.62
CA SER A 89 -9.19 -5.95 1.02
C SER A 89 -8.03 -6.45 0.17
N ALA A 90 -7.99 -7.77 -0.10
CA ALA A 90 -7.00 -8.37 -0.97
C ALA A 90 -7.14 -7.88 -2.41
N GLY A 91 -8.38 -7.78 -2.92
CA GLY A 91 -8.68 -7.19 -4.22
C GLY A 91 -8.22 -5.74 -4.33
N ALA A 92 -8.52 -4.91 -3.34
CA ALA A 92 -8.04 -3.52 -3.30
C ALA A 92 -6.50 -3.42 -3.34
N THR A 93 -5.83 -4.36 -2.67
CA THR A 93 -4.36 -4.41 -2.64
C THR A 93 -3.80 -4.78 -4.01
N ALA A 94 -4.34 -5.81 -4.66
CA ALA A 94 -3.94 -6.19 -6.02
C ALA A 94 -4.14 -5.04 -7.02
N LEU A 95 -5.26 -4.31 -6.94
CA LEU A 95 -5.51 -3.14 -7.78
C LEU A 95 -4.47 -2.03 -7.61
N ARG A 96 -4.03 -1.77 -6.36
CA ARG A 96 -2.96 -0.79 -6.09
C ARG A 96 -1.61 -1.22 -6.65
N LEU A 97 -1.37 -2.52 -6.77
CA LEU A 97 -0.16 -3.09 -7.36
C LEU A 97 -0.22 -3.14 -8.90
N GLY A 98 -1.34 -2.76 -9.51
CA GLY A 98 -1.54 -2.83 -10.96
C GLY A 98 -1.96 -4.21 -11.47
N ASP A 99 -2.13 -5.20 -10.59
CA ASP A 99 -2.72 -6.50 -10.95
C ASP A 99 -4.24 -6.37 -11.01
N PHE A 100 -4.72 -5.88 -12.15
CA PHE A 100 -6.14 -5.64 -12.37
C PHE A 100 -6.94 -6.93 -12.47
N GLU A 101 -6.37 -8.00 -13.04
CA GLU A 101 -7.06 -9.28 -13.19
C GLU A 101 -7.35 -9.91 -11.83
N THR A 102 -6.32 -10.08 -10.99
CA THR A 102 -6.49 -10.60 -9.63
C THR A 102 -7.36 -9.66 -8.80
N GLY A 103 -7.16 -8.35 -8.93
CA GLY A 103 -7.93 -7.34 -8.20
C GLY A 103 -9.43 -7.41 -8.50
N ILE A 104 -9.81 -7.50 -9.78
CA ILE A 104 -11.21 -7.67 -10.20
C ILE A 104 -11.76 -9.00 -9.68
N ARG A 105 -11.02 -10.10 -9.85
CA ARG A 105 -11.47 -11.45 -9.44
C ARG A 105 -11.76 -11.52 -7.94
N LEU A 106 -10.83 -11.03 -7.11
CA LEU A 106 -10.98 -11.02 -5.65
C LEU A 106 -12.11 -10.08 -5.21
N THR A 107 -12.23 -8.92 -5.85
CA THR A 107 -13.32 -7.98 -5.55
C THR A 107 -14.69 -8.58 -5.87
N LEU A 108 -14.83 -9.30 -7.00
CA LEU A 108 -16.05 -10.03 -7.34
C LEU A 108 -16.38 -11.13 -6.33
N LEU A 109 -15.35 -11.83 -5.82
CA LEU A 109 -15.52 -12.85 -4.79
C LEU A 109 -16.04 -12.25 -3.49
N GLY A 110 -15.43 -11.17 -3.01
CA GLY A 110 -15.87 -10.48 -1.79
C GLY A 110 -17.28 -9.89 -1.94
N LEU A 111 -17.65 -9.39 -3.12
CA LEU A 111 -19.01 -8.89 -3.37
C LEU A 111 -20.10 -9.96 -3.26
N LYS A 112 -19.80 -11.25 -3.47
CA LYS A 112 -20.77 -12.34 -3.28
C LYS A 112 -21.19 -12.49 -1.82
N HIS A 113 -20.29 -12.18 -0.89
CA HIS A 113 -20.51 -12.37 0.55
C HIS A 113 -20.62 -11.05 1.32
N ALA A 114 -20.47 -9.90 0.65
CA ALA A 114 -20.47 -8.58 1.26
C ALA A 114 -21.81 -8.26 1.95
N PRO A 115 -21.89 -8.28 3.29
CA PRO A 115 -23.17 -8.22 4.00
C PRO A 115 -23.67 -6.78 4.18
N SER A 116 -22.77 -5.79 4.18
CA SER A 116 -23.11 -4.40 4.46
C SER A 116 -23.20 -3.56 3.17
N PRO A 117 -24.12 -2.57 3.10
CA PRO A 117 -24.15 -1.61 2.00
C PRO A 117 -22.82 -0.88 1.82
N ARG A 118 -22.12 -0.59 2.92
CA ARG A 118 -20.79 0.04 2.89
C ARG A 118 -19.76 -0.84 2.17
N ASN A 119 -19.70 -2.14 2.50
CA ASN A 119 -18.78 -3.07 1.85
C ASN A 119 -19.12 -3.25 0.37
N ARG A 120 -20.41 -3.28 0.03
CA ARG A 120 -20.84 -3.29 -1.39
C ARG A 120 -20.42 -2.03 -2.12
N ALA A 121 -20.56 -0.84 -1.52
CA ALA A 121 -20.10 0.41 -2.11
C ALA A 121 -18.59 0.39 -2.38
N SER A 122 -17.79 -0.07 -1.40
CA SER A 122 -16.35 -0.23 -1.57
C SER A 122 -16.00 -1.27 -2.65
N GLY A 123 -16.69 -2.40 -2.69
CA GLY A 123 -16.48 -3.43 -3.71
C GLY A 123 -16.79 -2.94 -5.12
N PHE A 124 -17.92 -2.28 -5.33
CA PHE A 124 -18.23 -1.68 -6.64
C PHE A 124 -17.26 -0.56 -7.02
N SER A 125 -16.80 0.25 -6.04
CA SER A 125 -15.75 1.26 -6.27
C SER A 125 -14.43 0.63 -6.70
N ASN A 126 -14.05 -0.51 -6.11
CA ASN A 126 -12.86 -1.26 -6.50
C ASN A 126 -13.01 -1.87 -7.89
N LEU A 127 -14.17 -2.44 -8.24
CA LEU A 127 -14.45 -2.92 -9.59
C LEU A 127 -14.36 -1.80 -10.63
N CYS A 128 -14.96 -0.65 -10.34
CA CYS A 128 -14.87 0.55 -11.17
C CYS A 128 -13.40 0.92 -11.45
N ALA A 129 -12.56 0.98 -10.41
CA ALA A 129 -11.12 1.23 -10.57
C ALA A 129 -10.39 0.13 -11.37
N GLY A 130 -10.67 -1.14 -11.07
CA GLY A 130 -10.04 -2.27 -11.74
C GLY A 130 -10.38 -2.37 -13.21
N TYR A 131 -11.65 -2.18 -13.58
CA TYR A 131 -12.06 -2.17 -14.98
C TYR A 131 -11.51 -0.97 -15.75
N VAL A 132 -11.36 0.21 -15.11
CA VAL A 132 -10.64 1.35 -15.72
C VAL A 132 -9.20 0.97 -16.02
N GLY A 133 -8.49 0.40 -15.04
CA GLY A 133 -7.09 -0.04 -15.21
C GLY A 133 -6.93 -1.14 -16.26
N ALA A 134 -7.93 -2.02 -16.39
CA ALA A 134 -7.96 -3.08 -17.40
C ALA A 134 -8.52 -2.62 -18.77
N HIS A 135 -8.77 -1.32 -18.97
CA HIS A 135 -9.35 -0.75 -20.19
C HIS A 135 -10.73 -1.31 -20.60
N GLN A 136 -11.46 -1.92 -19.65
CA GLN A 136 -12.82 -2.43 -19.85
C GLN A 136 -13.85 -1.35 -19.49
N TYR A 137 -13.90 -0.29 -20.29
CA TYR A 137 -14.60 0.95 -19.92
C TYR A 137 -16.11 0.82 -19.75
N ASP A 138 -16.79 -0.01 -20.55
CA ASP A 138 -18.25 -0.20 -20.40
C ASP A 138 -18.60 -0.82 -19.04
N LYS A 139 -17.89 -1.91 -18.67
CA LYS A 139 -18.05 -2.55 -17.35
C LYS A 139 -17.63 -1.64 -16.20
N ALA A 140 -16.63 -0.78 -16.43
CA ALA A 140 -16.22 0.20 -15.45
C ALA A 140 -17.39 1.15 -15.13
N ILE A 141 -18.05 1.70 -16.14
CA ILE A 141 -19.19 2.61 -15.96
C ILE A 141 -20.32 1.93 -15.18
N GLU A 142 -20.68 0.69 -15.54
CA GLU A 142 -21.69 -0.08 -14.80
C GLU A 142 -21.34 -0.25 -13.32
N ALA A 143 -20.08 -0.59 -13.03
CA ALA A 143 -19.59 -0.73 -11.65
C ALA A 143 -19.57 0.61 -10.91
N CYS A 144 -19.15 1.70 -11.56
CA CYS A 144 -19.15 3.03 -10.98
C CYS A 144 -20.59 3.48 -10.67
N ASP A 145 -21.56 3.23 -11.56
CA ASP A 145 -22.97 3.54 -11.37
C ASP A 145 -23.56 2.74 -10.20
N ALA A 146 -23.23 1.46 -10.09
CA ALA A 146 -23.62 0.63 -8.95
C ALA A 146 -23.07 1.18 -7.63
N ALA A 147 -21.81 1.64 -7.62
CA ALA A 147 -21.19 2.25 -6.45
C ALA A 147 -21.86 3.59 -6.08
N LEU A 148 -22.15 4.46 -7.06
CA LEU A 148 -22.80 5.76 -6.87
C LEU A 148 -24.24 5.65 -6.38
N LYS A 149 -24.96 4.58 -6.72
CA LYS A 149 -26.29 4.30 -6.16
C LYS A 149 -26.25 4.13 -4.64
N ILE A 150 -25.13 3.64 -4.10
CA ILE A 150 -24.96 3.38 -2.66
C ILE A 150 -24.26 4.55 -1.97
N SER A 151 -23.21 5.11 -2.59
CA SER A 151 -22.42 6.21 -2.03
C SER A 151 -22.20 7.30 -3.07
N ARG A 152 -22.98 8.38 -2.96
CA ARG A 152 -22.88 9.56 -3.83
C ARG A 152 -21.81 10.56 -3.41
N ASN A 153 -21.21 10.40 -2.23
CA ASN A 153 -20.24 11.34 -1.69
C ASN A 153 -18.77 10.89 -1.85
N ASN A 154 -18.53 9.90 -2.72
CA ASN A 154 -17.19 9.37 -2.96
C ASN A 154 -16.65 9.90 -4.30
N TRP A 155 -15.81 10.94 -4.21
CA TRP A 155 -15.20 11.60 -5.36
C TRP A 155 -14.32 10.67 -6.22
N HIS A 156 -13.74 9.61 -5.65
CA HIS A 156 -12.95 8.64 -6.41
C HIS A 156 -13.78 7.94 -7.48
N ILE A 157 -15.06 7.67 -7.21
CA ILE A 157 -15.94 6.99 -8.15
C ILE A 157 -16.23 7.89 -9.36
N TYR A 158 -16.52 9.17 -9.12
CA TYR A 158 -16.69 10.14 -10.21
C TYR A 158 -15.42 10.31 -11.04
N ASN A 159 -14.26 10.36 -10.39
CA ASN A 159 -12.97 10.42 -11.08
C ASN A 159 -12.74 9.19 -11.99
N ASN A 160 -13.00 7.99 -11.48
CA ASN A 160 -12.84 6.75 -12.23
C ASN A 160 -13.85 6.63 -13.37
N ARG A 161 -15.11 7.03 -13.16
CA ARG A 161 -16.13 7.06 -14.21
C ARG A 161 -15.78 8.07 -15.30
N ALA A 162 -15.25 9.24 -14.94
CA ALA A 162 -14.75 10.22 -15.91
C ALA A 162 -13.61 9.65 -16.77
N LEU A 163 -12.66 8.94 -16.17
CA LEU A 163 -11.60 8.24 -16.91
C LEU A 163 -12.14 7.15 -17.85
N ALA A 164 -13.14 6.37 -17.41
CA ALA A 164 -13.79 5.37 -18.26
C ALA A 164 -14.49 6.03 -19.47
N LEU A 165 -15.22 7.13 -19.22
CA LEU A 165 -15.92 7.89 -20.25
C LEU A 165 -14.95 8.51 -21.26
N LEU A 166 -13.79 9.00 -20.82
CA LEU A 166 -12.73 9.45 -21.72
C LEU A 166 -12.19 8.33 -22.59
N GLY A 167 -11.99 7.13 -22.02
CA GLY A 167 -11.59 5.93 -22.76
C GLY A 167 -12.57 5.57 -23.90
N LEU A 168 -13.86 5.87 -23.71
CA LEU A 168 -14.90 5.71 -24.72
C LEU A 168 -15.10 6.94 -25.64
N GLY A 169 -14.32 8.01 -25.47
CA GLY A 169 -14.48 9.26 -26.22
C GLY A 169 -15.67 10.13 -25.81
N ARG A 170 -16.36 9.80 -24.70
CA ARG A 170 -17.52 10.53 -24.18
C ARG A 170 -17.09 11.73 -23.31
N VAL A 171 -16.36 12.66 -23.92
CA VAL A 171 -15.67 13.78 -23.23
C VAL A 171 -16.64 14.69 -22.46
N ALA A 172 -17.81 15.00 -23.04
CA ALA A 172 -18.79 15.88 -22.39
C ALA A 172 -19.37 15.29 -21.09
N GLU A 173 -19.52 13.98 -21.03
CA GLU A 173 -19.97 13.28 -19.82
C GLU A 173 -18.85 13.19 -18.79
N ALA A 174 -17.62 12.90 -19.23
CA ALA A 174 -16.45 12.90 -18.37
C ALA A 174 -16.26 14.26 -17.67
N ARG A 175 -16.47 15.38 -18.39
CA ARG A 175 -16.39 16.74 -17.83
C ARG A 175 -17.42 16.97 -16.72
N ARG A 176 -18.65 16.48 -16.88
CA ARG A 176 -19.71 16.60 -15.85
C ARG A 176 -19.36 15.83 -14.59
N ASP A 177 -18.84 14.61 -14.74
CA ASP A 177 -18.42 13.79 -13.60
C ASP A 177 -17.20 14.38 -12.89
N HIS A 178 -16.22 14.85 -13.65
CA HIS A 178 -15.05 15.52 -13.11
C HIS A 178 -15.41 16.77 -12.33
N ALA A 179 -16.32 17.61 -12.85
CA ALA A 179 -16.84 18.78 -12.14
C ALA A 179 -17.53 18.39 -10.81
N THR A 180 -18.30 17.29 -10.80
CA THR A 180 -18.89 16.76 -9.56
C THR A 180 -17.82 16.32 -8.57
N GLY A 181 -16.78 15.64 -9.05
CA GLY A 181 -15.61 15.27 -8.24
C GLY A 181 -14.92 16.47 -7.60
N LEU A 182 -14.74 17.56 -8.34
CA LEU A 182 -14.14 18.80 -7.85
C LEU A 182 -14.99 19.50 -6.78
N VAL A 183 -16.32 19.47 -6.90
CA VAL A 183 -17.22 19.98 -5.85
C VAL A 183 -17.05 19.20 -4.55
N LEU A 184 -16.88 17.87 -4.64
CA LEU A 184 -16.67 17.02 -3.46
C LEU A 184 -15.26 17.15 -2.87
N LYS A 185 -14.24 17.32 -3.71
CA LYS A 185 -12.84 17.44 -3.30
C LYS A 185 -12.05 18.39 -4.23
N PRO A 186 -12.07 19.71 -3.97
CA PRO A 186 -11.52 20.72 -4.89
C PRO A 186 -9.98 20.80 -4.94
N ALA A 187 -9.27 20.00 -4.16
CA ALA A 187 -7.80 20.06 -4.06
C ALA A 187 -7.15 18.67 -4.18
N ALA A 188 -7.81 17.72 -4.85
CA ALA A 188 -7.19 16.43 -5.12
C ALA A 188 -6.30 16.52 -6.37
N ALA A 189 -5.00 16.27 -6.21
CA ALA A 189 -4.05 16.29 -7.32
C ALA A 189 -4.45 15.35 -8.48
N THR A 190 -5.07 14.21 -8.16
CA THR A 190 -5.58 13.27 -9.17
C THR A 190 -6.73 13.85 -9.99
N LEU A 191 -7.59 14.68 -9.40
CA LEU A 191 -8.64 15.36 -10.15
C LEU A 191 -8.04 16.39 -11.11
N GLU A 192 -7.08 17.21 -10.67
CA GLU A 192 -6.38 18.16 -11.54
C GLU A 192 -5.72 17.50 -12.77
N GLN A 193 -5.10 16.34 -12.55
CA GLN A 193 -4.53 15.53 -13.63
C GLN A 193 -5.62 15.06 -14.61
N VAL A 194 -6.75 14.55 -14.11
CA VAL A 194 -7.85 14.13 -14.97
C VAL A 194 -8.48 15.30 -15.71
N GLY A 195 -8.62 16.48 -15.10
CA GLY A 195 -9.09 17.70 -15.77
C GLY A 195 -8.22 18.07 -16.96
N SER A 196 -6.90 18.04 -16.77
CA SER A 196 -5.93 18.27 -17.85
C SER A 196 -6.09 17.28 -19.01
N LEU A 197 -6.32 16.00 -18.71
CA LEU A 197 -6.59 14.97 -19.73
C LEU A 197 -7.91 15.20 -20.47
N ILE A 198 -8.96 15.63 -19.78
CA ILE A 198 -10.26 15.97 -20.38
C ILE A 198 -10.09 17.13 -21.37
N ASP A 199 -9.36 18.17 -20.98
CA ASP A 199 -9.14 19.35 -21.81
C ASP A 199 -8.30 19.04 -23.05
N ALA A 200 -7.25 18.21 -22.91
CA ALA A 200 -6.48 17.72 -24.04
C ALA A 200 -7.36 16.93 -25.02
N ARG A 201 -8.17 15.99 -24.53
CA ARG A 201 -9.06 15.17 -25.38
C ARG A 201 -10.16 16.00 -26.03
N ALA A 202 -10.64 17.05 -25.37
CA ALA A 202 -11.60 17.99 -25.94
C ALA A 202 -10.99 18.78 -27.10
N ALA A 203 -9.74 19.25 -26.95
CA ALA A 203 -9.02 19.97 -28.00
C ALA A 203 -8.77 19.10 -29.24
N GLU A 204 -8.40 17.84 -29.05
CA GLU A 204 -8.26 16.86 -30.14
C GLU A 204 -9.56 16.71 -30.95
N GLY A 205 -10.71 16.65 -30.28
CA GLY A 205 -12.02 16.58 -30.93
C GLY A 205 -12.35 17.82 -31.78
N VAL A 206 -11.96 19.01 -31.31
CA VAL A 206 -12.13 20.27 -32.06
C VAL A 206 -11.25 20.28 -33.31
N LEU A 207 -9.97 19.92 -33.19
CA LEU A 207 -9.05 19.89 -34.32
C LEU A 207 -9.49 18.88 -35.39
N ALA A 208 -9.97 17.70 -34.97
CA ALA A 208 -10.53 16.71 -35.88
C ALA A 208 -11.76 17.24 -36.63
N GLY A 209 -12.63 18.00 -35.96
CA GLY A 209 -13.80 18.64 -36.58
C GLY A 209 -13.43 19.74 -37.59
N VAL A 210 -12.41 20.55 -37.30
CA VAL A 210 -11.91 21.59 -38.21
C VAL A 210 -11.30 20.96 -39.47
N GLY A 211 -10.45 19.95 -39.32
CA GLY A 211 -9.84 19.27 -40.47
C GLY A 211 -10.87 18.56 -41.37
N ALA A 212 -11.93 17.99 -40.78
CA ALA A 212 -13.03 17.42 -41.54
C ALA A 212 -13.78 18.49 -42.37
N ALA A 213 -14.04 19.67 -41.78
CA ALA A 213 -14.71 20.77 -42.47
C ALA A 213 -13.86 21.34 -43.63
N GLU A 214 -12.55 21.50 -43.43
CA GLU A 214 -11.62 21.94 -44.50
C GLU A 214 -11.54 20.93 -45.65
N SER A 215 -11.51 19.63 -45.34
CA SER A 215 -11.50 18.58 -46.37
C SER A 215 -12.79 18.49 -47.19
N ALA A 216 -13.94 18.81 -46.58
CA ALA A 216 -15.22 18.88 -47.28
C ALA A 216 -15.30 20.12 -48.19
N ALA A 217 -14.76 21.26 -47.76
CA ALA A 217 -14.73 22.49 -48.54
C ALA A 217 -13.75 22.44 -49.73
N ALA A 218 -12.72 21.58 -49.68
CA ALA A 218 -11.76 21.40 -50.78
C ALA A 218 -12.26 20.40 -51.87
N ALA A 219 -13.40 19.74 -51.64
CA ALA A 219 -13.98 18.77 -52.56
C ALA A 219 -15.15 19.34 -53.42
N GLU A 220 -15.53 20.60 -53.19
CA GLU A 220 -16.45 21.40 -54.04
C GLU A 220 -15.66 22.32 -54.98
#